data_AF-A0A971GJJ0-F1
#
_entry.id   AF-A0A971GJJ0-F1
#
_cell.length_a   1.000
_cell.length_b   1.000
_cell.length_c   1.000
_cell.angle_alpha   90.00
_cell.angle_beta   90.00
_cell.angle_gamma   90.00
#
_symmetry.space_group_name_H-M   'P 1'
#
loop_
_entity.id
_entity.type
_entity.pdbx_description
1 polymer ?
#
loop_
_entity_poly.entity_id
_entity_poly.type
_entity_poly.pdbx_seq_one_letter_code
_entity_poly.pdbx_strand_id
1 'polypeptide(L)'
;MKRTFKIFTGIILIVMAAAGIGTSSEFDDLQVKPLTLGRIQMLPVPKDNRNYFFLQAIGNDTIIIIGDFTTLDKRIVYILDKGADNTIDKVVDYYPLYKRMHVRKESDSRFWNKDIVQLKKDIIAGTVYKNNFTDYMYSMQELETIVKSWDEIAIGSDVYGFNVMYRDIDEVNKIAGQFAYGKRAGGYYLQFATNFYKVRIVGEEYPILKYSVYCKNTNDPVVKETVENLFKYNQPLSARTNK
;
A
#
# COMPACT_ATOMS: atom_id res chain seq x y z
N MET A 1 -2.58 -61.10 5.29
CA MET A 1 -2.66 -60.27 4.05
C MET A 1 -2.65 -58.80 4.43
N LYS A 2 -1.60 -58.08 4.04
CA LYS A 2 -1.44 -56.63 4.26
C LYS A 2 -2.39 -55.87 3.32
N ARG A 3 -3.25 -55.00 3.87
CA ARG A 3 -3.89 -53.92 3.10
C ARG A 3 -3.46 -52.59 3.73
N THR A 4 -2.44 -52.01 3.12
CA THR A 4 -1.98 -50.65 3.37
C THR A 4 -3.01 -49.67 2.82
N PHE A 5 -3.77 -49.02 3.71
CA PHE A 5 -4.56 -47.85 3.35
C PHE A 5 -3.58 -46.67 3.16
N LYS A 6 -3.23 -46.38 1.91
CA LYS A 6 -2.56 -45.12 1.56
C LYS A 6 -3.61 -44.02 1.66
N ILE A 7 -3.59 -43.28 2.76
CA ILE A 7 -4.27 -41.98 2.85
C ILE A 7 -3.51 -41.05 1.91
N PHE A 8 -4.06 -40.83 0.73
CA PHE A 8 -3.66 -39.73 -0.13
C PHE A 8 -4.15 -38.45 0.55
N THR A 9 -3.27 -37.81 1.30
CA THR A 9 -3.43 -36.43 1.74
C THR A 9 -3.36 -35.55 0.50
N GLY A 10 -4.50 -35.36 -0.16
CA GLY A 10 -4.64 -34.39 -1.24
C GLY A 10 -4.51 -33.00 -0.65
N ILE A 11 -3.30 -32.43 -0.71
CA ILE A 11 -3.07 -31.02 -0.47
C ILE A 11 -3.82 -30.28 -1.59
N ILE A 12 -5.00 -29.72 -1.26
CA ILE A 12 -5.67 -28.75 -2.11
C ILE A 12 -4.79 -27.50 -2.09
N LEU A 13 -3.96 -27.38 -3.12
CA LEU A 13 -3.14 -26.22 -3.41
C LEU A 13 -4.09 -25.15 -3.94
N ILE A 14 -4.70 -24.37 -3.05
CA ILE A 14 -5.35 -23.12 -3.44
C ILE A 14 -4.24 -22.15 -3.79
N VAL A 15 -3.83 -22.15 -5.07
CA VAL A 15 -3.06 -21.05 -5.64
C VAL A 15 -4.01 -19.87 -5.71
N MET A 16 -4.12 -19.10 -4.61
CA MET A 16 -4.57 -17.73 -4.72
C MET A 16 -3.44 -16.97 -5.39
N ALA A 17 -3.45 -17.02 -6.73
CA ALA A 17 -2.94 -15.94 -7.54
C ALA A 17 -3.46 -14.64 -6.90
N ALA A 18 -2.61 -13.62 -6.85
CA ALA A 18 -2.93 -12.29 -6.33
C ALA A 18 -4.04 -11.63 -7.15
N ALA A 19 -5.25 -12.18 -7.05
CA ALA A 19 -6.48 -11.68 -7.60
C ALA A 19 -6.83 -10.49 -6.72
N GLY A 20 -6.73 -9.31 -7.33
CA GLY A 20 -7.17 -8.06 -6.71
C GLY A 20 -8.53 -8.29 -6.08
N ILE A 21 -8.61 -8.02 -4.78
CA ILE A 21 -9.84 -8.17 -4.04
C ILE A 21 -10.79 -7.09 -4.57
N GLY A 22 -11.82 -7.58 -5.26
CA GLY A 22 -12.80 -6.79 -5.97
C GLY A 22 -13.65 -5.96 -5.03
N THR A 23 -13.44 -4.65 -5.13
CA THR A 23 -14.46 -3.59 -5.18
C THR A 23 -13.82 -2.52 -6.05
N SER A 24 -14.04 -2.60 -7.37
CA SER A 24 -13.39 -1.67 -8.31
C SER A 24 -13.99 -0.28 -8.11
N SER A 25 -13.29 0.57 -7.35
CA SER A 25 -13.45 2.01 -7.51
C SER A 25 -12.90 2.39 -8.89
N GLU A 26 -13.42 3.46 -9.51
CA GLU A 26 -12.93 3.97 -10.81
C GLU A 26 -11.42 4.30 -10.78
N PHE A 27 -10.81 4.40 -9.59
CA PHE A 27 -9.40 4.74 -9.39
C PHE A 27 -8.51 3.54 -9.03
N ASP A 28 -9.05 2.33 -8.79
CA ASP A 28 -8.23 1.16 -8.46
C ASP A 28 -7.19 0.88 -9.59
N ASP A 29 -7.58 1.08 -10.86
CA ASP A 29 -6.67 0.92 -12.00
C ASP A 29 -5.51 1.91 -12.00
N LEU A 30 -5.71 3.11 -11.42
CA LEU A 30 -4.66 4.12 -11.32
C LEU A 30 -3.62 3.74 -10.27
N GLN A 31 -4.02 3.03 -9.21
CA GLN A 31 -3.13 2.69 -8.10
C GLN A 31 -2.39 1.35 -8.29
N VAL A 32 -2.96 0.40 -9.03
CA VAL A 32 -2.36 -0.95 -9.18
C VAL A 32 -1.46 -1.12 -10.40
N LYS A 33 -1.52 -0.18 -11.35
CA LYS A 33 -0.66 -0.15 -12.54
C LYS A 33 0.40 0.94 -12.42
N PRO A 34 1.55 0.81 -13.11
CA PRO A 34 2.61 1.81 -13.07
C PRO A 34 2.07 3.22 -13.32
N LEU A 35 2.31 4.11 -12.36
CA LEU A 35 1.98 5.52 -12.47
C LEU A 35 2.88 6.17 -13.52
N THR A 36 2.25 6.98 -14.36
CA THR A 36 2.93 7.78 -15.38
C THR A 36 2.42 9.20 -15.28
N LEU A 37 3.15 10.15 -15.88
CA LEU A 37 2.69 11.54 -15.94
C LEU A 37 1.33 11.69 -16.64
N GLY A 38 0.96 10.80 -17.57
CA GLY A 38 -0.40 10.80 -18.12
C GLY A 38 -1.45 10.42 -17.08
N ARG A 39 -1.15 9.39 -16.27
CA ARG A 39 -2.06 8.87 -15.24
C ARG A 39 -2.25 9.83 -14.06
N ILE A 40 -1.25 10.66 -13.71
CA ILE A 40 -1.43 11.61 -12.61
C ILE A 40 -2.50 12.66 -12.89
N GLN A 41 -2.79 12.95 -14.17
CA GLN A 41 -3.87 13.88 -14.56
C GLN A 41 -5.26 13.32 -14.27
N MET A 42 -5.37 11.99 -14.12
CA MET A 42 -6.61 11.27 -13.85
C MET A 42 -6.84 11.07 -12.35
N LEU A 43 -5.88 11.44 -11.50
CA LEU A 43 -6.03 11.32 -10.06
C LEU A 43 -7.10 12.30 -9.54
N PRO A 44 -7.90 11.89 -8.55
CA PRO A 44 -9.02 12.69 -8.07
C PRO A 44 -8.54 13.94 -7.33
N VAL A 45 -9.34 15.01 -7.39
CA VAL A 45 -9.23 16.17 -6.49
C VAL A 45 -10.46 16.15 -5.58
N PRO A 46 -10.31 15.84 -4.29
CA PRO A 46 -11.45 15.77 -3.37
C PRO A 46 -12.20 17.10 -3.29
N LYS A 47 -13.54 17.04 -3.21
CA LYS A 47 -14.39 18.24 -3.13
C LYS A 47 -14.16 19.05 -1.85
N ASP A 48 -13.85 18.35 -0.77
CA ASP A 48 -13.56 18.92 0.53
C ASP A 48 -12.07 19.27 0.71
N ASN A 49 -11.24 19.07 -0.32
CA ASN A 49 -9.81 19.37 -0.34
C ASN A 49 -8.96 18.55 0.64
N ARG A 50 -9.40 17.34 1.01
CA ARG A 50 -8.54 16.41 1.76
C ARG A 50 -7.30 16.05 0.97
N ASN A 51 -6.14 16.10 1.62
CA ASN A 51 -4.88 15.67 1.05
C ASN A 51 -4.83 14.13 0.99
N TYR A 52 -3.98 13.59 0.12
CA TYR A 52 -3.69 12.16 0.11
C TYR A 52 -2.22 11.89 -0.19
N PHE A 53 -1.75 10.74 0.26
CA PHE A 53 -0.41 10.24 0.04
C PHE A 53 -0.50 8.84 -0.52
N PHE A 54 0.36 8.53 -1.48
CA PHE A 54 0.39 7.19 -2.05
C PHE A 54 1.81 6.82 -2.46
N LEU A 55 2.27 5.68 -1.95
CA LEU A 55 3.54 5.07 -2.31
C LEU A 55 3.29 3.91 -3.26
N GLN A 56 3.88 3.97 -4.46
CA GLN A 56 3.88 2.87 -5.41
C GLN A 56 5.31 2.45 -5.74
N ALA A 57 5.64 1.16 -5.63
CA ALA A 57 6.92 0.64 -6.08
C ALA A 57 6.68 -0.61 -6.93
N ILE A 58 6.87 -0.52 -8.25
CA ILE A 58 6.61 -1.61 -9.19
C ILE A 58 7.85 -1.85 -10.01
N GLY A 59 8.40 -3.08 -9.92
CA GLY A 59 9.69 -3.37 -10.55
C GLY A 59 10.79 -2.53 -9.91
N ASN A 60 11.51 -1.78 -10.74
CA ASN A 60 12.65 -1.00 -10.30
C ASN A 60 12.32 0.48 -10.04
N ASP A 61 11.09 0.93 -10.26
CA ASP A 61 10.75 2.35 -10.06
C ASP A 61 9.84 2.51 -8.85
N THR A 62 10.16 3.52 -8.04
CA THR A 62 9.35 3.96 -6.90
C THR A 62 8.80 5.35 -7.18
N ILE A 63 7.48 5.49 -7.03
CA ILE A 63 6.73 6.72 -7.25
C ILE A 63 6.00 7.08 -5.96
N ILE A 64 6.14 8.33 -5.54
CA ILE A 64 5.37 8.91 -4.46
C ILE A 64 4.45 9.97 -5.05
N ILE A 65 3.18 9.88 -4.70
CA ILE A 65 2.17 10.88 -5.02
C ILE A 65 1.75 11.60 -3.75
N ILE A 66 1.72 12.93 -3.82
CA ILE A 66 1.17 13.79 -2.78
C ILE A 66 0.10 14.69 -3.38
N GLY A 67 -1.14 14.57 -2.91
CA GLY A 67 -2.19 15.53 -3.17
C GLY A 67 -2.15 16.64 -2.11
N ASP A 68 -1.82 17.87 -2.51
CA ASP A 68 -1.80 19.04 -1.63
C ASP A 68 -2.89 20.03 -2.10
N PHE A 69 -4.03 19.97 -1.44
CA PHE A 69 -5.25 20.71 -1.83
C PHE A 69 -5.72 21.72 -0.79
N THR A 70 -5.08 21.75 0.37
CA THR A 70 -5.40 22.69 1.46
C THR A 70 -4.98 24.14 1.17
N THR A 71 -4.22 24.36 0.09
CA THR A 71 -3.81 25.70 -0.36
C THR A 71 -4.66 26.15 -1.55
N LEU A 72 -4.60 27.46 -1.86
CA LEU A 72 -5.27 28.00 -3.06
C LEU A 72 -4.72 27.35 -4.35
N ASP A 73 -3.41 27.13 -4.39
CA ASP A 73 -2.72 26.46 -5.50
C ASP A 73 -2.66 24.95 -5.30
N LYS A 74 -3.86 24.34 -5.40
CA LYS A 74 -4.07 22.89 -5.42
C LYS A 74 -3.11 22.23 -6.39
N ARG A 75 -2.41 21.18 -5.94
CA ARG A 75 -1.45 20.44 -6.75
C ARG A 75 -1.38 18.97 -6.40
N ILE A 76 -0.91 18.20 -7.36
CA ILE A 76 -0.51 16.80 -7.20
C ILE A 76 0.98 16.74 -7.51
N VAL A 77 1.76 16.38 -6.51
CA VAL A 77 3.21 16.21 -6.63
C VAL A 77 3.48 14.76 -7.01
N TYR A 78 4.26 14.58 -8.06
CA TYR A 78 4.81 13.31 -8.51
C TYR A 78 6.30 13.31 -8.23
N ILE A 79 6.76 12.33 -7.45
CA ILE A 79 8.17 12.13 -7.13
C ILE A 79 8.57 10.75 -7.67
N LEU A 80 9.61 10.69 -8.49
CA LEU A 80 10.18 9.46 -9.02
C LEU A 80 11.57 9.22 -8.43
N ASP A 81 11.73 8.01 -7.92
CA ASP A 81 13.00 7.35 -7.63
C ASP A 81 13.14 6.18 -8.61
N LYS A 82 13.99 6.39 -9.61
CA LYS A 82 14.19 5.48 -10.73
C LYS A 82 15.31 4.52 -10.37
N GLY A 83 15.04 3.22 -10.48
CA GLY A 83 15.98 2.20 -10.03
C GLY A 83 15.87 1.87 -8.54
N ALA A 84 15.00 2.56 -7.79
CA ALA A 84 14.73 2.35 -6.37
C ALA A 84 16.01 2.45 -5.52
N ASP A 85 16.86 3.45 -5.83
CA ASP A 85 18.14 3.68 -5.18
C ASP A 85 18.03 4.73 -4.05
N ASN A 86 16.80 5.19 -3.76
CA ASN A 86 16.47 6.25 -2.80
C ASN A 86 17.00 7.64 -3.20
N THR A 87 17.18 7.87 -4.50
CA THR A 87 17.47 9.20 -5.05
C THR A 87 16.22 9.75 -5.72
N ILE A 88 16.03 11.06 -5.65
CA ILE A 88 14.96 11.72 -6.40
C ILE A 88 15.48 12.04 -7.80
N ASP A 89 15.01 11.30 -8.81
CA ASP A 89 15.33 11.54 -10.21
C ASP A 89 14.47 12.63 -10.83
N LYS A 90 13.20 12.72 -10.41
CA LYS A 90 12.25 13.64 -11.02
C LYS A 90 11.15 14.06 -10.06
N VAL A 91 10.87 15.36 -10.06
CA VAL A 91 9.73 15.97 -9.38
C VAL A 91 8.86 16.69 -10.41
N VAL A 92 7.56 16.43 -10.38
CA VAL A 92 6.58 17.13 -11.22
C VAL A 92 5.42 17.59 -10.37
N ASP A 93 5.16 18.89 -10.39
CA ASP A 93 3.95 19.49 -9.83
C ASP A 93 2.90 19.56 -10.94
N TYR A 94 1.78 18.85 -10.77
CA TYR A 94 0.60 19.00 -11.60
C TYR A 94 -0.43 19.87 -10.90
N TYR A 95 -0.84 20.97 -11.53
CA TYR A 95 -1.87 21.87 -11.03
C TYR A 95 -3.20 21.54 -11.73
N PRO A 96 -4.11 20.77 -11.10
CA PRO A 96 -5.33 20.27 -11.73
C PRO A 96 -6.27 21.38 -12.20
N LEU A 97 -6.31 22.52 -11.48
CA LEU A 97 -7.15 23.66 -11.86
C LEU A 97 -6.77 24.26 -13.22
N TYR A 98 -5.46 24.36 -13.48
CA TYR A 98 -4.93 24.94 -14.72
C TYR A 98 -4.59 23.89 -15.78
N LYS A 99 -4.66 22.60 -15.43
CA LYS A 99 -4.22 21.45 -16.24
C LYS A 99 -2.78 21.60 -16.73
N ARG A 100 -1.88 22.09 -15.87
CA ARG A 100 -0.47 22.34 -16.19
C ARG A 100 0.46 21.51 -15.33
N MET A 101 1.53 21.03 -15.93
CA MET A 101 2.63 20.35 -15.25
C MET A 101 3.87 21.22 -15.24
N HIS A 102 4.58 21.21 -14.12
CA HIS A 102 5.87 21.86 -13.97
C HIS A 102 6.88 20.82 -13.48
N VAL A 103 7.92 20.58 -14.27
CA VAL A 103 9.08 19.82 -13.79
C VAL A 103 9.87 20.74 -12.88
N ARG A 104 10.14 20.27 -11.66
CA ARG A 104 10.83 21.04 -10.62
C ARG A 104 12.05 20.25 -10.14
N LYS A 105 13.02 20.96 -9.54
CA LYS A 105 14.04 20.32 -8.70
C LYS A 105 13.44 19.93 -7.33
N GLU A 106 12.57 20.81 -6.81
CA GLU A 106 11.91 20.68 -5.52
C GLU A 106 10.48 21.21 -5.65
N SER A 107 9.51 20.54 -5.02
CA SER A 107 8.12 20.99 -5.01
C SER A 107 7.92 22.08 -3.96
N ASP A 108 7.04 23.06 -4.23
CA ASP A 108 6.63 24.03 -3.20
C ASP A 108 5.48 23.51 -2.32
N SER A 109 5.11 22.23 -2.44
CA SER A 109 4.15 21.62 -1.51
C SER A 109 4.68 21.67 -0.09
N ARG A 110 3.80 21.95 0.88
CA ARG A 110 4.15 21.91 2.31
C ARG A 110 4.59 20.52 2.79
N PHE A 111 4.26 19.49 2.02
CA PHE A 111 4.59 18.10 2.30
C PHE A 111 5.83 17.60 1.56
N TRP A 112 6.48 18.48 0.80
CA TRP A 112 7.73 18.16 0.13
C TRP A 112 8.83 17.81 1.15
N ASN A 113 9.54 16.72 0.90
CA ASN A 113 10.70 16.30 1.69
C ASN A 113 11.79 15.77 0.75
N LYS A 114 13.02 16.28 0.92
CA LYS A 114 14.20 15.80 0.16
C LYS A 114 14.67 14.43 0.66
N ASP A 115 14.38 14.09 1.90
CA ASP A 115 14.63 12.76 2.45
C ASP A 115 13.50 11.82 2.01
N ILE A 116 13.69 11.25 0.82
CA ILE A 116 12.70 10.32 0.24
C ILE A 116 12.60 9.03 1.07
N VAL A 117 13.67 8.60 1.74
CA VAL A 117 13.65 7.42 2.61
C VAL A 117 12.69 7.66 3.76
N GLN A 118 12.82 8.81 4.43
CA GLN A 118 11.92 9.19 5.50
C GLN A 118 10.48 9.33 5.01
N LEU A 119 10.26 9.95 3.85
CA LEU A 119 8.91 10.09 3.27
C LEU A 119 8.25 8.74 2.99
N LYS A 120 8.97 7.76 2.42
CA LYS A 120 8.47 6.39 2.22
C LYS A 120 8.08 5.75 3.57
N LYS A 121 8.96 5.87 4.57
CA LYS A 121 8.72 5.35 5.93
C LYS A 121 7.50 6.00 6.57
N ASP A 122 7.32 7.30 6.40
CA ASP A 122 6.19 8.05 6.95
C ASP A 122 4.85 7.64 6.32
N ILE A 123 4.84 7.37 5.00
CA ILE A 123 3.65 6.85 4.31
C ILE A 123 3.31 5.43 4.82
N ILE A 124 4.30 4.54 4.92
CA ILE A 124 4.13 3.17 5.41
C ILE A 124 3.66 3.16 6.88
N ALA A 125 4.26 3.98 7.73
CA ALA A 125 3.89 4.11 9.14
C ALA A 125 2.53 4.82 9.32
N GLY A 126 2.07 5.56 8.31
CA GLY A 126 0.86 6.36 8.34
C GLY A 126 0.99 7.66 9.14
N THR A 127 2.21 8.12 9.43
CA THR A 127 2.47 9.39 10.12
C THR A 127 2.03 10.58 9.27
N VAL A 128 2.13 10.47 7.93
CA VAL A 128 1.64 11.50 7.00
C VAL A 128 0.13 11.76 7.07
N TYR A 129 -0.67 10.85 7.61
CA TYR A 129 -2.14 11.03 7.70
C TYR A 129 -2.54 11.76 8.99
N LYS A 130 -1.64 11.83 9.99
CA LYS A 130 -1.93 12.47 11.28
C LYS A 130 -1.86 13.98 11.13
N ASN A 131 -2.95 14.68 11.48
CA ASN A 131 -3.07 16.15 11.47
C ASN A 131 -2.88 16.85 10.11
N ASN A 132 -2.93 16.11 8.99
CA ASN A 132 -2.69 16.65 7.65
C ASN A 132 -3.95 16.81 6.80
N PHE A 133 -5.14 16.71 7.42
CA PHE A 133 -6.45 16.77 6.76
C PHE A 133 -6.51 15.81 5.57
N THR A 134 -6.42 14.52 5.87
CA THR A 134 -6.49 13.41 4.91
C THR A 134 -7.62 12.47 5.28
N ASP A 135 -7.93 11.53 4.40
CA ASP A 135 -8.65 10.32 4.81
C ASP A 135 -7.82 9.52 5.81
N TYR A 136 -8.50 8.78 6.69
CA TYR A 136 -7.81 7.81 7.54
C TYR A 136 -7.39 6.60 6.70
N MET A 137 -6.14 6.19 6.83
CA MET A 137 -5.59 5.04 6.13
C MET A 137 -5.04 4.04 7.13
N TYR A 138 -5.46 2.78 7.00
CA TYR A 138 -4.83 1.69 7.74
C TYR A 138 -3.37 1.55 7.32
N SER A 139 -2.48 1.44 8.31
CA SER A 139 -1.04 1.55 8.11
C SER A 139 -0.29 0.38 8.77
N MET A 140 1.04 0.50 8.85
CA MET A 140 1.89 -0.45 9.55
C MET A 140 1.44 -0.72 10.99
N GLN A 141 0.88 0.28 11.67
CA GLN A 141 0.49 0.13 13.07
C GLN A 141 -0.55 -0.98 13.24
N GLU A 142 -1.62 -0.96 12.44
CA GLU A 142 -2.68 -1.96 12.52
C GLU A 142 -2.22 -3.33 12.01
N LEU A 143 -1.39 -3.36 10.96
CA LEU A 143 -0.79 -4.60 10.46
C LEU A 143 0.08 -5.28 11.54
N GLU A 144 0.97 -4.53 12.19
CA GLU A 144 1.83 -5.08 13.23
C GLU A 144 1.04 -5.61 14.42
N THR A 145 -0.04 -4.94 14.83
CA THR A 145 -0.90 -5.43 15.91
C THR A 145 -1.42 -6.84 15.62
N ILE A 146 -1.92 -7.07 14.40
CA ILE A 146 -2.46 -8.38 13.98
C ILE A 146 -1.34 -9.42 13.84
N VAL A 147 -0.22 -9.05 13.21
CA VAL A 147 0.88 -9.99 12.95
C VAL A 147 1.60 -10.40 14.23
N LYS A 148 1.72 -9.49 15.21
CA LYS A 148 2.32 -9.78 16.53
C LYS A 148 1.45 -10.69 17.38
N SER A 149 0.13 -10.52 17.36
CA SER A 149 -0.79 -11.41 18.09
C SER A 149 -1.02 -12.74 17.38
N TRP A 150 -0.69 -12.81 16.09
CA TRP A 150 -0.91 -13.96 15.22
C TRP A 150 -2.38 -14.41 15.20
N ASP A 151 -3.27 -13.49 14.85
CA ASP A 151 -4.69 -13.81 14.67
C ASP A 151 -4.90 -14.66 13.40
N GLU A 152 -5.03 -15.98 13.58
CA GLU A 152 -5.24 -16.95 12.50
C GLU A 152 -6.53 -16.72 11.69
N ILE A 153 -7.52 -16.00 12.24
CA ILE A 153 -8.75 -15.66 11.53
C ILE A 153 -8.50 -14.49 10.57
N ALA A 154 -7.61 -13.57 10.96
CA ALA A 154 -7.24 -12.41 10.15
C ALA A 154 -6.13 -12.72 9.13
N ILE A 155 -5.29 -13.73 9.37
CA ILE A 155 -4.07 -13.99 8.59
C ILE A 155 -4.25 -15.20 7.66
N GLY A 156 -4.27 -14.94 6.36
CA GLY A 156 -4.12 -15.95 5.32
C GLY A 156 -2.66 -16.11 4.91
N SER A 157 -2.10 -17.32 5.06
CA SER A 157 -0.74 -17.63 4.63
C SER A 157 -0.67 -18.03 3.15
N ASP A 158 0.29 -17.47 2.42
CA ASP A 158 0.70 -17.89 1.07
C ASP A 158 2.10 -18.54 1.15
N VAL A 159 2.52 -19.21 0.08
CA VAL A 159 3.88 -19.79 -0.05
C VAL A 159 4.95 -18.73 0.21
N TYR A 160 4.70 -17.49 -0.25
CA TYR A 160 5.68 -16.42 -0.33
C TYR A 160 5.43 -15.25 0.64
N GLY A 161 4.41 -15.33 1.49
CA GLY A 161 4.03 -14.24 2.39
C GLY A 161 2.65 -14.40 2.98
N PHE A 162 1.99 -13.27 3.26
CA PHE A 162 0.73 -13.25 3.99
C PHE A 162 -0.24 -12.21 3.42
N ASN A 163 -1.52 -12.53 3.53
CA ASN A 163 -2.62 -11.58 3.40
C ASN A 163 -3.25 -11.42 4.79
N VAL A 164 -3.52 -10.19 5.19
CA VAL A 164 -4.02 -9.87 6.52
C VAL A 164 -5.27 -9.01 6.39
N MET A 165 -6.35 -9.39 7.06
CA MET A 165 -7.62 -8.67 7.07
C MET A 165 -7.77 -7.91 8.39
N TYR A 166 -8.01 -6.60 8.30
CA TYR A 166 -8.45 -5.79 9.42
C TYR A 166 -9.97 -5.69 9.40
N ARG A 167 -10.62 -6.24 10.44
CA ARG A 167 -12.08 -6.27 10.57
C ARG A 167 -12.57 -5.10 11.41
N ASP A 168 -13.76 -4.61 11.11
CA ASP A 168 -14.41 -3.62 11.95
C ASP A 168 -14.72 -4.21 13.34
N ILE A 169 -14.56 -3.39 14.39
CA ILE A 169 -14.70 -3.84 15.78
C ILE A 169 -16.17 -4.11 16.13
N ASP A 170 -17.10 -3.33 15.58
CA ASP A 170 -18.53 -3.49 15.87
C ASP A 170 -19.18 -4.49 14.90
N GLU A 171 -18.64 -4.63 13.68
CA GLU A 171 -19.13 -5.53 12.64
C GLU A 171 -18.01 -6.41 12.09
N VAL A 172 -17.67 -7.48 12.83
CA VAL A 172 -16.56 -8.40 12.51
C VAL A 172 -16.63 -9.04 11.11
N ASN A 173 -17.81 -9.06 10.47
CA ASN A 173 -17.97 -9.55 9.11
C ASN A 173 -17.50 -8.56 8.04
N LYS A 174 -17.36 -7.28 8.37
CA LYS A 174 -16.88 -6.24 7.46
C LYS A 174 -15.35 -6.11 7.55
N ILE A 175 -14.71 -6.06 6.39
CA ILE A 175 -13.26 -5.88 6.26
C ILE A 175 -13.00 -4.40 5.99
N ALA A 176 -12.55 -3.68 7.01
CA ALA A 176 -12.25 -2.25 6.91
C ALA A 176 -10.89 -2.01 6.25
N GLY A 177 -9.89 -2.86 6.52
CA GLY A 177 -8.56 -2.77 5.96
C GLY A 177 -8.03 -4.10 5.45
N GLN A 178 -7.14 -4.05 4.47
CA GLN A 178 -6.48 -5.22 3.91
C GLN A 178 -4.99 -4.94 3.73
N PHE A 179 -4.18 -5.92 4.11
CA PHE A 179 -2.75 -5.86 3.93
C PHE A 179 -2.27 -7.10 3.18
N ALA A 180 -1.23 -6.94 2.36
CA ALA A 180 -0.51 -8.06 1.77
C ALA A 180 0.98 -7.77 1.80
N TYR A 181 1.79 -8.72 2.27
CA TYR A 181 3.23 -8.57 2.30
C TYR A 181 3.96 -9.88 2.04
N GLY A 182 5.11 -9.81 1.38
CA GLY A 182 5.95 -10.99 1.19
C GLY A 182 7.06 -10.82 0.17
N LYS A 183 7.68 -11.94 -0.20
CA LYS A 183 8.86 -12.00 -1.07
C LYS A 183 8.75 -13.14 -2.07
N ARG A 184 8.81 -12.79 -3.37
CA ARG A 184 8.78 -13.71 -4.51
C ARG A 184 10.09 -13.59 -5.30
N ALA A 185 10.28 -14.44 -6.30
CA ALA A 185 11.48 -14.41 -7.15
C ALA A 185 11.74 -13.04 -7.80
N GLY A 186 10.67 -12.31 -8.15
CA GLY A 186 10.76 -10.97 -8.74
C GLY A 186 10.96 -9.82 -7.74
N GLY A 187 11.06 -10.10 -6.44
CA GLY A 187 11.23 -9.09 -5.39
C GLY A 187 10.13 -9.13 -4.33
N TYR A 188 10.02 -8.04 -3.60
CA TYR A 188 9.11 -7.85 -2.48
C TYR A 188 7.76 -7.28 -2.92
N TYR A 189 6.73 -7.55 -2.13
CA TYR A 189 5.44 -6.88 -2.23
C TYR A 189 4.98 -6.41 -0.84
N LEU A 190 4.31 -5.27 -0.82
CA LEU A 190 3.74 -4.63 0.36
C LEU A 190 2.54 -3.80 -0.10
N GLN A 191 1.34 -4.08 0.40
CA GLN A 191 0.11 -3.42 -0.05
C GLN A 191 -0.77 -3.12 1.14
N PHE A 192 -1.18 -1.87 1.29
CA PHE A 192 -2.07 -1.40 2.34
C PHE A 192 -3.31 -0.78 1.67
N ALA A 193 -4.45 -1.43 1.85
CA ALA A 193 -5.73 -0.98 1.34
C ALA A 193 -6.67 -0.65 2.51
N THR A 194 -7.36 0.47 2.37
CA THR A 194 -8.46 0.88 3.25
C THR A 194 -9.74 0.78 2.43
N ASN A 195 -10.65 -0.10 2.83
CA ASN A 195 -11.95 -0.24 2.19
C ASN A 195 -12.92 0.83 2.70
N PHE A 196 -12.94 1.06 4.01
CA PHE A 196 -13.68 2.14 4.67
C PHE A 196 -13.04 2.42 6.03
N TYR A 197 -13.38 3.55 6.64
CA TYR A 197 -13.05 3.84 8.03
C TYR A 197 -14.24 4.48 8.73
N LYS A 198 -14.31 4.32 10.05
CA LYS A 198 -15.41 4.89 10.83
C LYS A 198 -15.18 6.37 11.14
N VAL A 199 -16.21 7.16 10.91
CA VAL A 199 -16.33 8.55 11.33
C VAL A 199 -17.41 8.61 12.39
N ARG A 200 -17.00 8.83 13.65
CA ARG A 200 -17.87 8.79 14.84
C ARG A 200 -18.47 7.39 15.05
N ILE A 201 -19.57 7.30 15.80
CA ILE A 201 -20.12 6.02 16.32
C ILE A 201 -20.77 5.16 15.23
N VAL A 202 -21.26 5.75 14.12
CA VAL A 202 -22.06 5.02 13.12
C VAL A 202 -21.75 5.40 11.67
N GLY A 203 -20.91 6.42 11.42
CA GLY A 203 -20.60 6.85 10.06
C GLY A 203 -19.48 6.01 9.46
N GLU A 204 -19.62 5.62 8.19
CA GLU A 204 -18.54 5.04 7.38
C GLU A 204 -18.16 6.04 6.30
N GLU A 205 -16.86 6.29 6.12
CA GLU A 205 -16.31 7.01 4.97
C GLU A 205 -15.41 6.08 4.16
N TYR A 206 -15.36 6.32 2.85
CA TYR A 206 -14.52 5.60 1.90
C TYR A 206 -13.38 6.52 1.48
N PRO A 207 -12.12 6.08 1.53
CA PRO A 207 -11.00 6.94 1.16
C PRO A 207 -11.02 7.25 -0.34
N ILE A 208 -10.59 8.46 -0.71
CA ILE A 208 -10.49 8.88 -2.11
C ILE A 208 -9.52 8.00 -2.91
N LEU A 209 -8.46 7.53 -2.23
CA LEU A 209 -7.52 6.55 -2.73
C LEU A 209 -7.58 5.31 -1.84
N LYS A 210 -7.91 4.16 -2.42
CA LYS A 210 -8.03 2.89 -1.70
C LYS A 210 -6.69 2.43 -1.13
N TYR A 211 -5.60 2.59 -1.88
CA TYR A 211 -4.27 2.19 -1.44
C TYR A 211 -3.47 3.38 -0.89
N SER A 212 -2.87 3.21 0.29
CA SER A 212 -1.80 4.10 0.79
C SER A 212 -0.42 3.61 0.34
N VAL A 213 -0.28 2.29 0.19
CA VAL A 213 0.93 1.62 -0.28
C VAL A 213 0.55 0.55 -1.29
N TYR A 214 1.17 0.55 -2.47
CA TYR A 214 1.06 -0.53 -3.45
C TYR A 214 2.42 -0.85 -4.06
N CYS A 215 3.09 -1.84 -3.48
CA CYS A 215 4.39 -2.30 -3.90
C CYS A 215 4.30 -3.73 -4.42
N LYS A 216 4.87 -3.98 -5.61
CA LYS A 216 4.79 -5.29 -6.28
C LYS A 216 6.06 -5.56 -7.09
N ASN A 217 6.66 -6.73 -6.84
CA ASN A 217 7.88 -7.17 -7.51
C ASN A 217 8.96 -6.09 -7.47
N THR A 218 9.17 -5.48 -6.30
CA THR A 218 10.13 -4.39 -6.13
C THR A 218 11.31 -4.79 -5.26
N ASN A 219 12.46 -4.19 -5.51
CA ASN A 219 13.64 -4.29 -4.64
C ASN A 219 13.92 -2.97 -3.91
N ASP A 220 12.95 -2.06 -3.84
CA ASP A 220 13.04 -0.83 -3.07
C ASP A 220 13.54 -1.13 -1.63
N PRO A 221 14.65 -0.52 -1.18
CA PRO A 221 15.27 -0.84 0.10
C PRO A 221 14.34 -0.66 1.29
N VAL A 222 13.46 0.36 1.28
CA VAL A 222 12.53 0.63 2.38
C VAL A 222 11.42 -0.42 2.43
N VAL A 223 10.90 -0.82 1.26
CA VAL A 223 9.89 -1.89 1.17
C VAL A 223 10.51 -3.23 1.61
N LYS A 224 11.71 -3.55 1.13
CA LYS A 224 12.45 -4.75 1.51
C LYS A 224 12.69 -4.82 3.01
N GLU A 225 13.24 -3.75 3.60
CA GLU A 225 13.49 -3.66 5.04
C GLU A 225 12.20 -3.89 5.83
N THR A 226 11.12 -3.25 5.40
CA THR A 226 9.79 -3.36 6.03
C THR A 226 9.28 -4.79 6.02
N VAL A 227 9.31 -5.47 4.88
CA VAL A 227 8.83 -6.86 4.76
C VAL A 227 9.69 -7.83 5.55
N GLU A 228 11.02 -7.68 5.49
CA GLU A 228 11.94 -8.54 6.25
C GLU A 228 11.76 -8.33 7.77
N ASN A 229 11.42 -7.12 8.22
CA ASN A 229 11.06 -6.88 9.62
C ASN A 229 9.76 -7.58 10.02
N LEU A 230 8.73 -7.58 9.16
CA LEU A 230 7.48 -8.32 9.42
C LEU A 230 7.71 -9.83 9.48
N PHE A 231 8.63 -10.37 8.66
CA PHE A 231 8.99 -11.79 8.71
C PHE A 231 9.72 -12.22 10.00
N LYS A 232 10.21 -11.29 10.82
CA LYS A 232 10.75 -11.63 12.15
C LYS A 232 9.68 -12.15 13.09
N TYR A 233 8.42 -11.73 12.92
CA TYR A 233 7.30 -12.26 13.71
C TYR A 233 6.94 -13.66 13.22
N ASN A 234 6.77 -13.82 11.90
CA ASN A 234 6.42 -15.11 11.30
C ASN A 234 6.97 -15.25 9.89
N GLN A 235 7.69 -16.36 9.67
CA GLN A 235 8.29 -16.69 8.38
C GLN A 235 7.29 -17.35 7.43
N PRO A 236 7.32 -17.04 6.11
CA PRO A 236 6.46 -17.66 5.11
C PRO A 236 6.83 -19.14 4.91
N LEU A 237 5.93 -19.92 4.29
CA LEU A 237 6.13 -21.36 4.10
C LEU A 237 7.41 -21.68 3.32
N SER A 238 7.73 -20.91 2.28
CA SER A 238 8.96 -21.09 1.47
C SER A 238 10.24 -20.98 2.28
N ALA A 239 10.24 -20.23 3.39
CA ALA A 239 11.39 -20.08 4.28
C ALA A 239 11.48 -21.21 5.30
N ARG A 240 10.40 -21.95 5.55
CA ARG A 240 10.35 -23.08 6.50
C ARG A 240 10.84 -24.39 5.89
N THR A 241 10.67 -24.59 4.59
CA THR A 241 11.07 -25.82 3.88
C THR A 241 12.56 -25.89 3.50
N ASN A 242 13.31 -24.79 3.68
CA ASN A 242 14.76 -24.73 3.42
C ASN A 242 15.62 -24.96 4.68
N LYS A 243 15.03 -25.49 5.75
CA LYS A 243 15.73 -25.98 6.96
C LYS A 243 15.60 -27.50 7.02
#